data_AF-A0A3B3DN86-F1
#
_entry.id   AF-A0A3B3DN86-F1
#
_cell.length_a   1.000
_cell.length_b   1.000
_cell.length_c   1.000
_cell.angle_alpha   90.00
_cell.angle_beta   90.00
_cell.angle_gamma   90.00
#
_symmetry.space_group_name_H-M   'P 1'
#
loop_
_entity.id
_entity.type
_entity.pdbx_description
1 polymer ?
#
loop_
_entity_poly.entity_id
_entity_poly.type
_entity_poly.pdbx_seq_one_letter_code
_entity_poly.pdbx_strand_id
1 'polypeptide(L)'
;MAATSRNVEEIRNRVILEEFGVKNVHTTDFPGNYPGFQDCWDMKNFQKNFRIDVVRLDENNIEFDMVGIDAAIANAFRRILLAEVPTMAIEKVFIYNNTSIVQDEVLAHRLGLVPIKADPRLFEYKNIAEESGEQDASEIDTIQLHLKIKCSRNPRASKESSDPRELYLNHMAVCRHHSIHDSLVYGRRRGMESF
;
A
#
# COMPACT_ATOMS: atom_id res chain seq x y z
N MET A 1 5.43 15.97 46.90
CA MET A 1 3.99 16.17 47.16
C MET A 1 3.24 15.04 46.48
N ALA A 2 2.49 14.22 47.21
CA ALA A 2 1.69 13.16 46.60
C ALA A 2 0.54 13.78 45.80
N ALA A 3 0.38 13.40 44.53
CA ALA A 3 -0.74 13.84 43.71
C ALA A 3 -2.06 13.34 44.31
N THR A 4 -3.10 14.18 44.28
CA THR A 4 -4.46 13.79 44.68
C THR A 4 -5.04 12.77 43.70
N SER A 5 -5.95 11.90 44.15
CA SER A 5 -6.49 10.79 43.33
C SER A 5 -7.10 11.24 41.99
N ARG A 6 -7.82 12.38 41.97
CA ARG A 6 -8.36 12.97 40.73
C ARG A 6 -7.29 13.39 39.73
N ASN A 7 -6.15 13.89 40.22
CA ASN A 7 -5.04 14.32 39.38
C ASN A 7 -4.34 13.09 38.76
N VAL A 8 -4.31 11.95 39.46
CA VAL A 8 -3.73 10.71 38.93
C VAL A 8 -4.55 10.13 37.77
N GLU A 9 -5.89 10.14 37.85
CA GLU A 9 -6.75 9.67 36.75
C GLU A 9 -6.60 10.52 35.48
N GLU A 10 -6.43 11.84 35.64
CA GLU A 10 -6.22 12.76 34.53
C GLU A 10 -4.86 12.52 33.86
N ILE A 11 -3.81 12.33 34.65
CA ILE A 11 -2.46 12.02 34.14
C ILE A 11 -2.45 10.70 33.34
N ARG A 12 -3.22 9.71 33.76
CA ARG A 12 -3.23 8.37 33.14
C ARG A 12 -4.04 8.28 31.84
N ASN A 13 -5.16 9.00 31.76
CA ASN A 13 -6.17 8.75 30.72
C ASN A 13 -6.31 9.88 29.69
N ARG A 14 -5.68 11.04 29.92
CA ARG A 14 -5.85 12.22 29.06
C ARG A 14 -4.52 12.86 28.70
N VAL A 15 -4.30 12.97 27.39
CA VAL A 15 -3.27 13.83 26.82
C VAL A 15 -3.83 15.25 26.75
N ILE A 16 -3.18 16.22 27.38
CA ILE A 16 -3.67 17.60 27.49
C ILE A 16 -2.82 18.51 26.60
N LEU A 17 -3.48 19.32 25.77
CA LEU A 17 -2.82 20.31 24.95
C LEU A 17 -2.87 21.67 25.65
N GLU A 18 -1.72 22.27 25.90
CA GLU A 18 -1.57 23.62 26.45
C GLU A 18 -0.98 24.57 25.41
N GLU A 19 -1.00 25.88 25.71
CA GLU A 19 -0.49 26.93 24.81
C GLU A 19 1.00 26.70 24.42
N PHE A 20 1.82 26.21 25.35
CA PHE A 20 3.26 26.06 25.16
C PHE A 20 3.73 24.62 25.00
N GLY A 21 2.83 23.62 25.04
CA GLY A 21 3.24 22.21 24.94
C GLY A 21 2.14 21.21 25.25
N VAL A 22 2.49 19.93 25.13
CA VAL A 22 1.57 18.81 25.41
C VAL A 22 1.99 18.14 26.72
N LYS A 23 1.03 17.91 27.61
CA LYS A 23 1.20 17.18 28.86
C LYS A 23 0.68 15.75 28.74
N ASN A 24 1.22 14.87 29.60
CA ASN A 24 0.83 13.45 29.72
C ASN A 24 1.01 12.66 28.42
N VAL A 25 2.12 12.86 27.72
CA VAL A 25 2.40 12.20 26.42
C VAL A 25 2.82 10.74 26.53
N HIS A 26 3.18 10.28 27.73
CA HIS A 26 3.71 8.94 27.96
C HIS A 26 2.63 8.01 28.52
N THR A 27 2.68 6.76 28.10
CA THR A 27 1.94 5.65 28.71
C THR A 27 2.52 5.37 30.09
N THR A 28 1.69 5.44 31.14
CA THR A 28 2.13 5.27 32.56
C THR A 28 1.39 4.17 33.31
N ASP A 29 0.48 3.43 32.66
CA ASP A 29 -0.31 2.33 33.20
C ASP A 29 0.49 1.01 33.30
N PHE A 30 1.68 1.10 33.89
CA PHE A 30 2.55 -0.04 34.19
C PHE A 30 2.52 -0.38 35.69
N PRO A 31 2.70 -1.66 36.05
CA PRO A 31 2.65 -2.08 37.44
C PRO A 31 3.75 -1.39 38.26
N GLY A 32 3.36 -0.82 39.40
CA GLY A 32 4.28 -0.13 40.32
C GLY A 32 4.37 1.39 40.14
N ASN A 33 3.76 1.97 39.11
CA ASN A 33 3.80 3.43 38.89
C ASN A 33 2.88 4.21 39.83
N TYR A 34 1.72 3.66 40.19
CA TYR A 34 0.73 4.33 41.03
C TYR A 34 0.33 3.48 42.25
N PRO A 35 0.29 4.07 43.46
CA PRO A 35 -0.19 3.37 44.64
C PRO A 35 -1.70 3.14 44.56
N GLY A 36 -2.14 1.91 44.84
CA GLY A 36 -3.57 1.55 44.87
C GLY A 36 -4.19 1.13 43.54
N PHE A 37 -3.42 1.16 42.44
CA PHE A 37 -3.86 0.65 41.14
C PHE A 37 -3.22 -0.70 40.82
N GLN A 38 -4.00 -1.60 40.23
CA GLN A 38 -3.51 -2.89 39.73
C GLN A 38 -3.35 -2.83 38.21
N ASP A 39 -2.19 -2.40 37.77
CA ASP A 39 -1.84 -2.26 36.34
C ASP A 39 -1.09 -3.49 35.81
N CYS A 40 -1.22 -4.63 36.50
CA CYS A 40 -0.69 -5.89 36.02
C CYS A 40 -1.47 -6.36 34.78
N TRP A 41 -0.79 -7.01 33.85
CA TRP A 41 -1.42 -7.54 32.64
C TRP A 41 -2.51 -8.58 32.99
N ASP A 42 -3.75 -8.29 32.59
CA ASP A 42 -4.88 -9.21 32.66
C ASP A 42 -5.59 -9.30 31.30
N MET A 43 -5.51 -10.49 30.70
CA MET A 43 -6.13 -10.80 29.42
C MET A 43 -7.66 -10.63 29.47
N LYS A 44 -8.31 -10.98 30.58
CA LYS A 44 -9.77 -10.90 30.69
C LYS A 44 -10.24 -9.45 30.70
N ASN A 45 -9.55 -8.59 31.43
CA ASN A 45 -9.82 -7.16 31.45
C ASN A 45 -9.59 -6.53 30.07
N PHE A 46 -8.49 -6.89 29.39
CA PHE A 46 -8.21 -6.43 28.03
C PHE A 46 -9.32 -6.84 27.05
N GLN A 47 -9.73 -8.11 27.03
CA GLN A 47 -10.81 -8.59 26.15
C GLN A 47 -12.15 -7.91 26.41
N LYS A 48 -12.44 -7.52 27.66
CA LYS A 48 -13.68 -6.82 28.02
C LYS A 48 -13.69 -5.37 27.54
N ASN A 49 -12.54 -4.71 27.54
CA ASN A 49 -12.42 -3.28 27.23
C ASN A 49 -12.12 -3.03 25.75
N PHE A 50 -11.50 -3.98 25.06
CA PHE A 50 -11.14 -3.85 23.66
C PHE A 50 -12.37 -3.92 22.76
N ARG A 51 -12.57 -2.89 21.94
CA ARG A 51 -13.64 -2.86 20.92
C ARG A 51 -13.16 -2.15 19.66
N ILE A 52 -13.77 -2.53 18.54
CA ILE A 52 -13.52 -1.94 17.22
C ILE A 52 -14.85 -1.48 16.66
N ASP A 53 -14.95 -0.19 16.35
CA ASP A 53 -16.15 0.43 15.78
C ASP A 53 -15.84 0.92 14.36
N VAL A 54 -16.46 0.33 13.33
CA VAL A 54 -16.23 0.73 11.93
C VAL A 54 -17.12 1.94 11.60
N VAL A 55 -16.50 3.05 11.24
CA VAL A 55 -17.17 4.34 10.95
C VAL A 55 -17.57 4.42 9.48
N ARG A 56 -16.64 4.12 8.56
CA ARG A 56 -16.86 4.16 7.12
C ARG A 56 -16.15 3.01 6.41
N LEU A 57 -16.83 2.44 5.41
CA LEU A 57 -16.29 1.41 4.54
C LEU A 57 -16.65 1.73 3.09
N ASP A 58 -15.64 2.12 2.31
CA ASP A 58 -15.72 2.36 0.87
C ASP A 58 -14.87 1.32 0.12
N GLU A 59 -14.93 1.28 -1.22
CA GLU A 59 -14.18 0.30 -2.02
C GLU A 59 -12.66 0.36 -1.81
N ASN A 60 -12.10 1.57 -1.65
CA ASN A 60 -10.67 1.80 -1.51
C ASN A 60 -10.25 2.38 -0.14
N ASN A 61 -11.22 2.69 0.74
CA ASN A 61 -10.95 3.37 2.01
C ASN A 61 -11.72 2.69 3.15
N ILE A 62 -11.06 2.59 4.31
CA ILE A 62 -11.67 2.09 5.55
C ILE A 62 -11.33 3.04 6.70
N GLU A 63 -12.32 3.36 7.52
CA GLU A 63 -12.19 4.21 8.70
C GLU A 63 -12.84 3.51 9.90
N PHE A 64 -12.06 3.27 10.95
CA PHE A 64 -12.49 2.55 12.14
C PHE A 64 -11.77 3.04 13.39
N ASP A 65 -12.46 2.95 14.53
CA ASP A 65 -11.93 3.30 15.84
C ASP A 65 -11.51 2.05 16.60
N MET A 66 -10.31 2.06 17.19
CA MET A 66 -9.84 1.01 18.09
C MET A 66 -9.80 1.57 19.52
N VAL A 67 -10.65 1.06 20.41
CA VAL A 67 -10.72 1.51 21.80
C VAL A 67 -10.16 0.44 22.73
N GLY A 68 -9.35 0.85 23.72
CA GLY A 68 -8.78 -0.04 24.73
C GLY A 68 -7.46 -0.69 24.33
N ILE A 69 -6.72 -0.11 23.38
CA ILE A 69 -5.39 -0.56 22.94
C ILE A 69 -4.33 0.49 23.24
N ASP A 70 -3.11 0.06 23.55
CA ASP A 70 -1.97 0.95 23.73
C ASP A 70 -1.41 1.48 22.39
N ALA A 71 -0.82 2.67 22.44
CA ALA A 71 -0.22 3.34 21.29
C ALA A 71 0.90 2.51 20.63
N ALA A 72 1.63 1.68 21.39
CA ALA A 72 2.69 0.84 20.84
C ALA A 72 2.15 -0.19 19.84
N ILE A 73 1.02 -0.84 20.15
CA ILE A 73 0.42 -1.86 19.29
C ILE A 73 -0.28 -1.21 18.08
N ALA A 74 -1.00 -0.09 18.30
CA ALA A 74 -1.61 0.67 17.21
C ALA A 74 -0.55 1.15 16.19
N ASN A 75 0.59 1.66 16.66
CA ASN A 75 1.69 2.05 15.80
C ASN A 75 2.38 0.84 15.14
N ALA A 76 2.39 -0.34 15.77
CA ALA A 76 2.88 -1.57 15.14
C ALA A 76 2.01 -1.93 13.92
N PHE A 77 0.68 -1.91 14.04
CA PHE A 77 -0.22 -2.12 12.90
C PHE A 77 0.03 -1.10 11.79
N ARG A 78 0.15 0.19 12.12
CA ARG A 78 0.48 1.23 11.15
C ARG A 78 1.78 0.95 10.40
N ARG A 79 2.82 0.46 11.10
CA ARG A 79 4.11 0.13 10.48
C ARG A 79 4.02 -1.10 9.58
N ILE A 80 3.33 -2.15 10.02
CA ILE A 80 3.11 -3.38 9.25
C ILE A 80 2.39 -3.05 7.94
N LEU A 81 1.29 -2.29 8.02
CA LEU A 81 0.51 -1.89 6.85
C LEU A 81 1.30 -1.07 5.83
N LEU A 82 2.28 -0.28 6.28
CA LEU A 82 3.09 0.56 5.38
C LEU A 82 4.26 -0.18 4.75
N ALA A 83 4.84 -1.18 5.41
CA ALA A 83 6.14 -1.72 5.03
C ALA A 83 6.22 -3.24 4.91
N GLU A 84 5.34 -3.99 5.57
CA GLU A 84 5.44 -5.45 5.66
C GLU A 84 4.34 -6.19 4.90
N VAL A 85 3.27 -5.49 4.49
CA VAL A 85 2.25 -6.09 3.62
C VAL A 85 2.81 -6.24 2.21
N PRO A 86 2.98 -7.47 1.69
CA PRO A 86 3.52 -7.68 0.37
C PRO A 86 2.53 -7.25 -0.71
N THR A 87 3.06 -6.69 -1.80
CA THR A 87 2.29 -6.27 -2.98
C THR A 87 3.07 -6.63 -4.25
N MET A 88 2.37 -6.80 -5.37
CA MET A 88 2.98 -7.05 -6.67
C MET A 88 3.31 -5.73 -7.36
N ALA A 89 4.56 -5.58 -7.80
CA ALA A 89 5.05 -4.41 -8.52
C ALA A 89 6.04 -4.82 -9.63
N ILE A 90 6.27 -3.92 -10.59
CA ILE A 90 7.21 -4.16 -11.69
C ILE A 90 8.63 -3.90 -11.20
N GLU A 91 9.47 -4.94 -11.19
CA GLU A 91 10.89 -4.82 -10.79
C GLU A 91 11.83 -4.78 -12.00
N LYS A 92 11.65 -5.69 -12.97
CA LYS A 92 12.50 -5.78 -14.17
C LYS A 92 11.74 -5.27 -15.40
N VAL A 93 12.38 -4.40 -16.16
CA VAL A 93 11.84 -3.86 -17.42
C VAL A 93 12.83 -4.15 -18.54
N PHE A 94 12.40 -4.96 -19.50
CA PHE A 94 13.17 -5.24 -20.72
C PHE A 94 12.73 -4.28 -21.82
N ILE A 95 13.64 -3.39 -22.22
CA ILE A 95 13.35 -2.36 -23.22
C ILE A 95 13.85 -2.85 -24.59
N TYR A 96 12.91 -2.99 -25.51
CA TYR A 96 13.20 -3.26 -26.92
C TYR A 96 12.89 -2.01 -27.73
N ASN A 97 13.94 -1.26 -28.07
CA ASN A 97 13.89 -0.07 -28.93
C ASN A 97 12.99 1.07 -28.40
N ASN A 98 13.46 1.80 -27.37
CA ASN A 98 12.85 3.07 -26.98
C ASN A 98 13.36 4.22 -27.87
N THR A 99 12.46 4.82 -28.63
CA THR A 99 12.72 6.01 -29.47
C THR A 99 11.97 7.24 -28.96
N SER A 100 11.41 7.16 -27.75
CA SER A 100 10.74 8.29 -27.12
C SER A 100 11.75 9.29 -26.54
N ILE A 101 11.26 10.46 -26.15
CA ILE A 101 12.08 11.50 -25.51
C ILE A 101 12.41 11.13 -24.06
N VAL A 102 11.61 10.26 -23.43
CA VAL A 102 11.79 9.85 -22.03
C VAL A 102 12.93 8.84 -21.96
N GLN A 103 13.89 9.10 -21.07
CA GLN A 103 15.01 8.19 -20.83
C GLN A 103 14.53 6.84 -20.28
N ASP A 104 15.26 5.79 -20.60
CA ASP A 104 14.95 4.41 -20.24
C ASP A 104 14.81 4.21 -18.72
N GLU A 105 15.72 4.80 -17.95
CA GLU A 105 15.72 4.69 -16.48
C GLU A 105 14.50 5.39 -15.87
N VAL A 106 14.14 6.56 -16.41
CA VAL A 106 12.99 7.33 -15.97
C VAL A 106 11.69 6.60 -16.32
N LEU A 107 11.62 6.00 -17.50
CA LEU A 107 10.47 5.20 -17.92
C LEU A 107 10.30 3.97 -17.02
N ALA A 108 11.36 3.20 -16.78
CA ALA A 108 11.34 2.02 -15.94
C ALA A 108 10.94 2.35 -14.50
N HIS A 109 11.50 3.42 -13.91
CA HIS A 109 11.14 3.87 -12.57
C HIS A 109 9.66 4.26 -12.46
N ARG A 110 9.11 4.94 -13.49
CA ARG A 110 7.68 5.27 -13.51
C ARG A 110 6.79 4.04 -13.62
N LEU A 111 7.21 3.03 -14.39
CA LEU A 111 6.48 1.76 -14.50
C LEU A 111 6.49 0.98 -13.17
N GLY A 112 7.60 1.02 -12.42
CA GLY A 112 7.70 0.40 -11.10
C GLY A 112 6.72 0.93 -10.06
N LEU A 113 6.27 2.19 -10.19
CA LEU A 113 5.32 2.82 -9.28
C LEU A 113 3.85 2.59 -9.66
N VAL A 114 3.57 1.92 -10.78
CA VAL A 114 2.18 1.62 -11.19
C VAL A 114 1.69 0.41 -10.39
N PRO A 115 0.61 0.55 -9.60
CA PRO A 115 0.07 -0.58 -8.84
C PRO A 115 -0.57 -1.61 -9.78
N ILE A 116 -0.25 -2.88 -9.58
CA ILE A 116 -0.83 -4.01 -10.32
C ILE A 116 -1.97 -4.61 -9.49
N LYS A 117 -3.13 -4.82 -10.13
CA LYS A 117 -4.26 -5.52 -9.52
C LYS A 117 -4.06 -7.05 -9.65
N ALA A 118 -3.12 -7.59 -8.87
CA ALA A 118 -2.89 -9.02 -8.71
C ALA A 118 -2.89 -9.36 -7.21
N ASP A 119 -3.50 -10.49 -6.83
CA ASP A 119 -3.50 -10.92 -5.43
C ASP A 119 -2.12 -11.51 -5.08
N PRO A 120 -1.32 -10.85 -4.23
CA PRO A 120 0.03 -11.31 -3.89
C PRO A 120 0.05 -12.65 -3.15
N ARG A 121 -1.09 -13.10 -2.60
CA ARG A 121 -1.18 -14.38 -1.87
C ARG A 121 -1.14 -15.60 -2.77
N LEU A 122 -1.34 -15.42 -4.08
CA LEU A 122 -1.29 -16.49 -5.06
C LEU A 122 0.12 -16.75 -5.59
N PHE A 123 1.07 -15.88 -5.26
CA PHE A 123 2.44 -15.92 -5.76
C PHE A 123 3.41 -16.24 -4.63
N GLU A 124 4.49 -16.94 -4.97
CA GLU A 124 5.60 -17.19 -4.06
C GLU A 124 6.71 -16.15 -4.28
N TYR A 125 7.51 -15.93 -3.24
CA TYR A 125 8.69 -15.07 -3.38
C TYR A 125 9.72 -15.75 -4.27
N LYS A 126 10.32 -14.96 -5.16
CA LYS A 126 11.42 -15.44 -6.00
C LYS A 126 12.64 -15.82 -5.15
N ASN A 127 13.22 -16.98 -5.41
CA ASN A 127 14.43 -17.45 -4.74
C ASN A 127 15.67 -16.68 -5.24
N ILE A 128 16.41 -16.05 -4.32
CA ILE A 128 17.64 -15.28 -4.63
C ILE A 128 18.72 -16.17 -5.27
N ALA A 129 18.74 -17.47 -4.96
CA ALA A 129 19.73 -18.41 -5.50
C ALA A 129 19.61 -18.65 -7.02
N GLU A 130 18.43 -18.39 -7.60
CA GLU A 130 18.15 -18.62 -9.02
C GLU A 130 18.52 -17.40 -9.90
N GLU A 131 18.96 -16.28 -9.30
CA GLU A 131 19.36 -15.05 -10.03
C GLU A 131 20.63 -15.20 -10.88
N SER A 132 21.41 -16.28 -10.68
CA SER A 132 22.65 -16.54 -11.40
C SER A 132 22.48 -17.37 -12.68
N GLY A 133 21.29 -17.91 -12.91
CA GLY A 133 20.93 -18.57 -14.16
C GLY A 133 20.00 -17.68 -14.97
N GLU A 134 20.19 -17.65 -16.29
CA GLU A 134 19.22 -17.12 -17.27
C GLU A 134 17.92 -17.95 -17.29
N GLN A 135 17.35 -18.27 -16.13
CA GLN A 135 16.24 -19.20 -15.99
C GLN A 135 14.92 -18.47 -15.85
N ASP A 136 13.99 -18.98 -16.67
CA ASP A 136 12.71 -18.42 -17.02
C ASP A 136 11.90 -18.06 -15.78
N ALA A 137 11.30 -16.88 -15.85
CA ALA A 137 10.31 -16.45 -14.89
C ALA A 137 9.23 -17.56 -14.81
N SER A 138 9.03 -18.14 -13.64
CA SER A 138 8.16 -19.30 -13.46
C SER A 138 6.70 -18.85 -13.41
N GLU A 139 5.77 -19.75 -13.76
CA GLU A 139 4.34 -19.41 -13.75
C GLU A 139 3.81 -19.08 -12.34
N ILE A 140 4.55 -19.48 -11.30
CA ILE A 140 4.18 -19.33 -9.89
C ILE A 140 4.71 -18.07 -9.22
N ASP A 141 5.76 -17.44 -9.77
CA ASP A 141 6.50 -16.37 -9.10
C ASP A 141 6.39 -15.01 -9.80
N THR A 142 5.97 -14.98 -11.06
CA THR A 142 6.07 -13.77 -11.88
C THR A 142 4.81 -13.46 -12.71
N ILE A 143 4.73 -12.21 -13.15
CA ILE A 143 3.73 -11.74 -14.11
C ILE A 143 4.47 -10.97 -15.22
N GLN A 144 4.25 -11.36 -16.47
CA GLN A 144 4.83 -10.68 -17.62
C GLN A 144 3.81 -9.73 -18.26
N LEU A 145 4.20 -8.46 -18.42
CA LEU A 145 3.40 -7.43 -19.08
C LEU A 145 4.13 -6.93 -20.32
N HIS A 146 3.40 -6.74 -21.43
CA HIS A 146 3.95 -6.18 -22.65
C HIS A 146 3.35 -4.81 -22.95
N LEU A 147 4.23 -3.82 -23.17
CA LEU A 147 3.86 -2.48 -23.61
C LEU A 147 4.44 -2.24 -25.02
N LYS A 148 3.55 -2.19 -26.02
CA LYS A 148 3.95 -1.94 -27.42
C LYS A 148 3.10 -0.81 -28.00
N ILE A 149 3.69 0.37 -28.10
CA ILE A 149 3.01 1.57 -28.61
C ILE A 149 3.81 2.15 -29.76
N LYS A 150 3.13 2.47 -30.87
CA LYS A 150 3.67 3.24 -31.99
C LYS A 150 2.81 4.48 -32.20
N CYS A 151 3.40 5.66 -32.02
CA CYS A 151 2.76 6.92 -32.37
C CYS A 151 2.77 7.11 -33.88
N SER A 152 1.65 7.54 -34.46
CA SER A 152 1.54 7.82 -35.89
C SER A 152 0.70 9.07 -36.14
N ARG A 153 0.98 9.76 -37.25
CA ARG A 153 0.19 10.93 -37.65
C ARG A 153 -1.18 10.47 -38.15
N ASN A 154 -2.24 11.10 -37.66
CA ASN A 154 -3.60 10.78 -38.06
C ASN A 154 -3.87 11.31 -39.49
N PRO A 155 -4.20 10.46 -40.47
CA PRO A 155 -4.50 10.89 -41.83
C PRO A 155 -5.85 11.62 -41.95
N ARG A 156 -6.74 11.48 -40.97
CA ARG A 156 -8.07 12.10 -40.94
C ARG A 156 -8.11 13.44 -40.18
N ALA A 157 -6.96 13.92 -39.71
CA ALA A 157 -6.92 15.19 -38.98
C ALA A 157 -7.31 16.37 -39.87
N SER A 158 -8.05 17.32 -39.31
CA SER A 158 -8.34 18.56 -40.02
C SER A 158 -7.04 19.34 -40.25
N LYS A 159 -6.97 20.13 -41.34
CA LYS A 159 -5.75 20.89 -41.66
C LYS A 159 -5.52 22.10 -40.74
N GLU A 160 -6.55 22.49 -39.99
CA GLU A 160 -6.57 23.69 -39.15
C GLU A 160 -6.49 23.37 -37.64
N SER A 161 -6.76 22.12 -37.25
CA SER A 161 -6.66 21.70 -35.84
C SER A 161 -5.22 21.73 -35.35
N SER A 162 -4.98 22.44 -34.25
CA SER A 162 -3.69 22.49 -33.55
C SER A 162 -3.58 21.46 -32.42
N ASP A 163 -4.68 20.77 -32.09
CA ASP A 163 -4.72 19.83 -30.97
C ASP A 163 -3.96 18.53 -31.27
N PRO A 164 -2.95 18.17 -30.46
CA PRO A 164 -2.19 16.93 -30.64
C PRO A 164 -3.05 15.66 -30.60
N ARG A 165 -4.21 15.71 -29.92
CA ARG A 165 -5.17 14.61 -29.83
C ARG A 165 -5.84 14.28 -31.15
N GLU A 166 -6.04 15.28 -32.00
CA GLU A 166 -6.61 15.08 -33.33
C GLU A 166 -5.53 14.76 -34.37
N LEU A 167 -4.36 15.38 -34.23
CA LEU A 167 -3.22 15.25 -35.14
C LEU A 167 -2.49 13.91 -35.04
N TYR A 168 -2.41 13.31 -33.84
CA TYR A 168 -1.59 12.14 -33.57
C TYR A 168 -2.35 11.02 -32.86
N LEU A 169 -2.23 9.81 -33.41
CA LEU A 169 -2.72 8.58 -32.80
C LEU A 169 -1.68 8.03 -31.82
N ASN A 170 -2.11 7.61 -30.64
CA ASN A 170 -1.26 7.02 -29.60
C ASN A 170 -0.09 7.91 -29.15
N HIS A 171 -0.25 9.23 -29.23
CA HIS A 171 0.74 10.19 -28.72
C HIS A 171 0.84 10.16 -27.18
N MET A 172 -0.20 9.66 -26.49
CA MET A 172 -0.24 9.50 -25.05
C MET A 172 -0.19 8.01 -24.68
N ALA A 173 0.92 7.60 -24.07
CA ALA A 173 1.03 6.27 -23.48
C ALA A 173 0.31 6.24 -22.12
N VAL A 174 -0.82 5.52 -22.06
CA VAL A 174 -1.55 5.25 -20.81
C VAL A 174 -1.43 3.78 -20.38
N CYS A 175 -1.61 3.51 -19.09
CA CYS A 175 -1.50 2.17 -18.51
C CYS A 175 -2.48 1.14 -19.10
N ARG A 176 -3.58 1.56 -19.73
CA ARG A 176 -4.51 0.67 -20.45
C ARG A 176 -3.88 -0.03 -21.66
N HIS A 177 -2.75 0.45 -22.17
CA HIS A 177 -2.03 -0.18 -23.28
C HIS A 177 -1.14 -1.35 -22.83
N HIS A 178 -1.10 -1.67 -21.54
CA HIS A 178 -0.49 -2.92 -21.10
C HIS A 178 -1.40 -4.07 -21.54
N SER A 179 -0.96 -4.82 -22.54
CA SER A 179 -1.56 -6.11 -22.85
C SER A 179 -0.99 -7.13 -21.88
N ILE A 180 -1.83 -7.65 -20.98
CA ILE A 180 -1.54 -8.88 -20.27
C ILE A 180 -1.62 -9.98 -21.32
N HIS A 181 -0.50 -10.60 -21.67
CA HIS A 181 -0.54 -11.78 -22.52
C HIS A 181 -1.02 -12.92 -21.62
N ASP A 182 -2.27 -13.34 -21.81
CA ASP A 182 -3.00 -14.36 -21.04
C ASP A 182 -2.37 -15.77 -21.12
N SER A 183 -1.15 -15.88 -21.65
CA SER A 183 -0.42 -17.13 -21.87
C SER A 183 0.23 -17.72 -20.61
N LEU A 184 0.21 -17.02 -19.47
CA LEU A 184 0.74 -17.52 -18.19
C LEU A 184 -0.30 -17.58 -17.06
N VAL A 185 -1.55 -17.19 -17.31
CA VAL A 185 -2.66 -17.39 -16.36
C VAL A 185 -3.38 -18.70 -16.67
N TYR A 186 -2.64 -19.82 -16.66
CA TYR A 186 -3.22 -21.16 -16.63
C TYR A 186 -3.29 -21.74 -15.20
N GLY A 187 -3.31 -20.86 -14.19
CA GLY A 187 -3.67 -21.18 -12.81
C GLY A 187 -5.06 -20.67 -12.46
N ARG A 188 -6.11 -21.46 -12.77
CA ARG A 188 -7.55 -21.20 -12.45
C ARG A 188 -8.14 -19.88 -12.99
N ARG A 189 -8.62 -19.95 -14.24
CA ARG A 189 -9.89 -19.28 -14.59
C ARG A 189 -11.02 -19.80 -13.70
N ARG A 190 -11.34 -19.07 -12.63
CA ARG A 190 -12.72 -18.94 -12.14
C ARG A 190 -13.04 -17.47 -12.00
N GLY A 191 -13.70 -16.93 -13.03
CA GLY A 191 -14.60 -15.78 -12.94
C GLY A 191 -13.95 -14.45 -12.56
N MET A 192 -13.39 -13.75 -13.54
CA MET A 192 -13.45 -12.29 -13.54
C MET A 192 -13.71 -11.82 -14.97
N GLU A 193 -14.96 -12.03 -15.39
CA GLU A 193 -15.56 -11.21 -16.45
C GLU A 193 -15.77 -9.81 -15.88
N SER A 194 -15.34 -8.81 -16.65
CA SER A 194 -15.95 -7.48 -16.77
C SER A 194 -16.33 -6.74 -15.48
N PHE A 195 -15.49 -5.81 -15.01
CA PHE A 195 -15.89 -4.47 -14.52
C PHE A 195 -14.69 -3.51 -14.59
#